data_AF-A0A643BWJ9-F1
#
_entry.id   AF-A0A643BWJ9-F1
#
_cell.length_a   1.000
_cell.length_b   1.000
_cell.length_c   1.000
_cell.angle_alpha   90.00
_cell.angle_beta   90.00
_cell.angle_gamma   90.00
#
_symmetry.space_group_name_H-M   'P 1'
#
loop_
_entity.id
_entity.type
_entity.pdbx_description
1 polymer ?
#
loop_
_entity_poly.entity_id
_entity_poly.type
_entity_poly.pdbx_seq_one_letter_code
_entity_poly.pdbx_strand_id
1 'polypeptide(L)'
;MADSWLGSVARATMQTYCDAVLQIPELTPHSTKQLATDIDYLINVMDALGLQPSRTLHNIVMLLKAKPEDYRQVSKGLPRRLATTVAAMRGVDY
;
A
#
# COMPACT_ATOMS: atom_id res chain seq x y z
N MET A 1 17.09 -19.52 13.12
CA MET A 1 15.69 -19.97 13.34
C MET A 1 14.76 -18.81 13.68
N ALA A 2 15.14 -17.89 14.57
CA ALA A 2 14.33 -16.70 14.89
C ALA A 2 14.07 -15.78 13.67
N ASP A 3 15.10 -15.50 12.86
CA ASP A 3 14.98 -14.62 11.68
C ASP A 3 14.01 -15.16 10.62
N SER A 4 13.98 -16.48 10.44
CA SER A 4 13.08 -17.15 9.49
C SER A 4 11.61 -17.12 9.95
N TRP A 5 11.38 -17.19 11.27
CA TRP A 5 10.05 -17.08 11.86
C TRP A 5 9.55 -15.64 11.78
N LEU A 6 10.36 -14.66 12.21
CA LEU A 6 10.03 -13.24 12.15
C LEU A 6 9.74 -12.80 10.72
N GLY A 7 10.59 -13.20 9.75
CA GLY A 7 10.35 -12.89 8.34
C GLY A 7 9.05 -13.51 7.80
N SER A 8 8.64 -14.68 8.30
CA SER A 8 7.37 -15.31 7.89
C SER A 8 6.17 -14.58 8.48
N VAL A 9 6.22 -14.22 9.77
CA VAL A 9 5.18 -13.42 10.42
C VAL A 9 5.05 -12.07 9.72
N ALA A 10 6.15 -11.36 9.48
CA ALA A 10 6.13 -10.06 8.81
C ALA A 10 5.53 -10.12 7.40
N ARG A 11 5.86 -11.14 6.61
CA ARG A 11 5.25 -11.34 5.29
C ARG A 11 3.74 -11.56 5.38
N ALA A 12 3.30 -12.44 6.29
CA ALA A 12 1.88 -12.70 6.50
C ALA A 12 1.13 -11.44 6.99
N THR A 13 1.73 -10.67 7.90
CA THR A 13 1.20 -9.40 8.39
C THR A 13 1.03 -8.40 7.25
N MET A 14 2.07 -8.17 6.44
CA MET A 14 1.99 -7.24 5.31
C MET A 14 0.94 -7.65 4.29
N GLN A 15 0.84 -8.96 4.00
CA GLN A 15 -0.18 -9.47 3.10
C GLN A 15 -1.59 -9.21 3.64
N THR A 16 -1.84 -9.60 4.90
CA THR A 16 -3.13 -9.38 5.58
C THR A 16 -3.49 -7.90 5.60
N TYR A 17 -2.52 -7.03 5.87
CA TYR A 17 -2.70 -5.59 5.87
C TYR A 17 -3.06 -5.05 4.48
N CYS A 18 -2.35 -5.47 3.42
CA CYS A 18 -2.67 -5.08 2.04
C CYS A 18 -4.08 -5.54 1.65
N ASP A 19 -4.45 -6.78 2.00
CA ASP A 19 -5.77 -7.33 1.71
C ASP A 19 -6.86 -6.49 2.39
N ALA A 20 -6.69 -6.17 3.68
CA ALA A 20 -7.62 -5.33 4.44
C ALA A 20 -7.75 -3.91 3.85
N VAL A 21 -6.63 -3.29 3.47
CA VAL A 21 -6.63 -1.96 2.83
C VAL A 21 -7.44 -1.97 1.54
N LEU A 22 -7.27 -3.00 0.70
CA LEU A 22 -7.98 -3.10 -0.57
C LEU A 22 -9.48 -3.45 -0.42
N GLN A 23 -9.95 -3.74 0.80
CA GLN A 23 -11.38 -3.88 1.11
C GLN A 23 -12.05 -2.59 1.59
N ILE A 24 -11.29 -1.51 1.81
CA ILE A 24 -11.88 -0.22 2.19
C ILE A 24 -12.73 0.28 1.02
N PRO A 25 -14.04 0.54 1.19
CA PRO A 25 -14.92 0.86 0.08
C PRO A 25 -14.65 2.26 -0.50
N GLU A 26 -14.36 3.24 0.36
CA GLU A 26 -14.11 4.62 -0.03
C GLU A 26 -13.12 5.29 0.94
N LEU A 27 -12.29 6.16 0.40
CA LEU A 27 -11.33 6.97 1.11
C LEU A 27 -11.57 8.45 0.79
N THR A 28 -11.80 9.23 1.84
CA THR A 28 -11.72 10.69 1.75
C THR A 28 -10.28 11.14 1.46
N PRO A 29 -10.07 12.39 0.99
CA PRO A 29 -8.72 12.94 0.85
C PRO A 29 -7.90 12.94 2.15
N HIS A 30 -8.57 13.11 3.29
CA HIS A 30 -7.93 13.08 4.61
C HIS A 30 -7.50 11.65 4.98
N SER A 31 -8.42 10.69 4.92
CA SER A 31 -8.13 9.28 5.25
C SER A 31 -7.14 8.65 4.27
N THR A 32 -7.11 9.08 3.01
CA THR A 32 -6.06 8.69 2.04
C THR A 32 -4.66 9.07 2.53
N LYS A 33 -4.49 10.31 3.03
CA LYS A 33 -3.22 10.80 3.55
C LYS A 33 -2.82 10.08 4.84
N GLN A 34 -3.78 9.83 5.73
CA GLN A 34 -3.55 9.07 6.96
C GLN A 34 -3.09 7.66 6.64
N LEU A 35 -3.81 6.94 5.77
CA LEU A 35 -3.46 5.58 5.38
C LEU A 35 -2.08 5.50 4.70
N ALA A 36 -1.75 6.47 3.84
CA ALA A 36 -0.41 6.52 3.25
C ALA A 36 0.69 6.70 4.31
N THR A 37 0.44 7.55 5.31
CA THR A 37 1.34 7.76 6.46
C THR A 37 1.50 6.49 7.29
N ASP A 38 0.40 5.77 7.54
CA ASP A 38 0.42 4.52 8.31
C ASP A 38 1.22 3.43 7.59
N ILE A 39 1.09 3.34 6.26
CA ILE A 39 1.88 2.42 5.44
C ILE A 39 3.37 2.79 5.47
N ASP A 40 3.72 4.07 5.36
CA ASP A 40 5.12 4.51 5.48
C ASP A 40 5.70 4.14 6.86
N TYR A 41 4.92 4.30 7.92
CA TYR A 41 5.34 3.90 9.25
C TYR A 41 5.59 2.39 9.33
N LEU A 42 4.69 1.57 8.77
CA LEU A 42 4.88 0.13 8.71
C LEU A 42 6.15 -0.25 7.91
N ILE A 43 6.41 0.41 6.79
CA ILE A 43 7.64 0.23 5.99
C ILE A 43 8.88 0.52 6.84
N ASN A 44 8.90 1.66 7.54
CA ASN A 44 10.02 2.04 8.40
C ASN A 44 10.26 1.00 9.52
N VAL A 45 9.20 0.42 10.07
CA VAL A 45 9.31 -0.66 11.07
C VAL A 45 9.91 -1.92 10.43
N MET A 46 9.51 -2.30 9.21
CA MET A 46 10.11 -3.44 8.51
C MET A 46 11.61 -3.21 8.27
N ASP A 47 11.99 -2.02 7.79
CA ASP A 47 13.38 -1.67 7.54
C ASP A 47 14.21 -1.68 8.83
N ALA A 48 13.67 -1.16 9.94
CA ALA A 48 14.31 -1.19 11.26
C ALA A 48 14.51 -2.62 11.78
N LEU A 49 13.67 -3.56 11.38
CA LEU A 49 13.79 -5.00 11.69
C LEU A 49 14.68 -5.75 10.69
N GLY A 50 15.26 -5.08 9.68
CA GLY A 50 16.05 -5.70 8.61
C GLY A 50 15.22 -6.53 7.63
N LEU A 51 13.92 -6.25 7.54
CA LEU A 51 12.97 -6.98 6.70
C LEU A 51 12.58 -6.15 5.48
N GLN A 52 12.52 -6.79 4.31
CA GLN A 52 12.10 -6.11 3.09
C GLN A 52 10.58 -5.96 3.03
N PRO A 53 10.05 -4.73 2.82
CA PRO A 53 8.63 -4.53 2.58
C PRO A 53 8.17 -5.22 1.29
N SER A 54 6.90 -5.64 1.26
CA SER A 54 6.35 -6.26 0.06
C SER A 54 6.17 -5.25 -1.09
N ARG A 55 6.34 -5.71 -2.34
CA ARG A 55 6.08 -4.87 -3.53
C ARG A 55 4.65 -4.34 -3.56
N THR A 56 3.68 -5.14 -3.13
CA THR A 56 2.28 -4.73 -3.07
C THR A 56 2.09 -3.55 -2.12
N LEU A 57 2.71 -3.59 -0.94
CA LEU A 57 2.64 -2.50 0.03
C LEU A 57 3.21 -1.19 -0.54
N HIS A 58 4.37 -1.26 -1.22
CA HIS A 58 4.94 -0.11 -1.92
C HIS A 58 4.05 0.43 -3.05
N ASN A 59 3.45 -0.46 -3.85
CA ASN A 59 2.57 -0.05 -4.93
C ASN A 59 1.30 0.63 -4.39
N ILE A 60 0.74 0.13 -3.29
CA ILE A 60 -0.42 0.75 -2.63
C ILE A 60 -0.07 2.15 -2.16
N VAL A 61 1.02 2.34 -1.41
CA VAL A 61 1.37 3.68 -0.92
C VAL A 61 1.72 4.65 -2.05
N MET A 62 2.38 4.17 -3.11
CA MET A 62 2.63 4.97 -4.31
C MET A 62 1.33 5.45 -4.97
N LEU A 63 0.34 4.56 -5.10
CA LEU A 63 -0.98 4.91 -5.63
C LEU A 63 -1.75 5.81 -4.68
N LEU A 64 -1.68 5.65 -3.37
CA LEU A 64 -2.38 6.52 -2.41
C LEU A 64 -1.79 7.94 -2.41
N LYS A 65 -0.47 8.06 -2.57
CA LYS A 65 0.24 9.35 -2.63
C LYS A 65 0.14 10.07 -3.97
N ALA A 66 -0.20 9.36 -5.04
CA ALA A 66 -0.34 9.96 -6.37
C ALA A 66 -1.37 11.09 -6.36
N LYS A 67 -1.03 12.24 -6.91
CA LYS A 67 -2.01 13.31 -7.13
C LYS A 67 -3.08 12.84 -8.12
N PRO A 68 -4.34 13.26 -8.00
CA PRO A 68 -5.40 12.86 -8.91
C PRO A 68 -5.05 13.10 -10.39
N GLU A 69 -4.46 14.26 -10.71
CA GLU A 69 -4.03 14.64 -12.06
C GLU A 69 -2.92 13.74 -12.63
N ASP A 70 -2.06 13.20 -11.77
CA ASP A 70 -0.92 12.36 -12.16
C ASP A 70 -1.25 10.85 -12.06
N TYR A 71 -2.42 10.50 -11.53
CA TYR A 71 -2.74 9.12 -11.14
C TYR A 71 -2.62 8.13 -12.29
N ARG A 72 -3.18 8.47 -13.45
CA ARG A 72 -3.09 7.66 -14.67
C ARG A 72 -1.64 7.47 -15.13
N GLN A 73 -0.78 8.46 -14.97
CA GLN A 73 0.63 8.34 -15.36
C GLN A 73 1.39 7.45 -14.38
N VAL A 74 1.23 7.69 -13.08
CA VAL A 74 1.88 6.92 -12.00
C VAL A 74 1.49 5.44 -12.07
N SER A 75 0.25 5.13 -12.41
CA SER A 75 -0.28 3.77 -12.44
C SER A 75 0.14 2.93 -13.66
N LYS A 76 0.71 3.51 -14.73
CA LYS A 76 1.12 2.77 -15.95
C LYS A 76 2.11 1.64 -15.69
N GLY A 77 2.97 1.78 -14.67
CA GLY A 77 3.97 0.78 -14.31
C GLY A 77 3.50 -0.22 -13.24
N LEU A 78 2.25 -0.11 -12.77
CA LEU A 78 1.74 -0.84 -11.62
C LEU A 78 0.70 -1.89 -12.03
N PRO A 79 0.46 -2.93 -11.19
CA PRO A 79 -0.55 -3.93 -11.51
C PRO A 79 -1.92 -3.31 -11.74
N ARG A 80 -2.51 -3.55 -12.91
CA ARG A 80 -3.78 -2.93 -13.34
C ARG A 80 -4.90 -3.09 -12.30
N ARG A 81 -5.09 -4.29 -11.76
CA ARG A 81 -6.12 -4.56 -10.74
C ARG A 81 -5.94 -3.68 -9.50
N LEU A 82 -4.70 -3.53 -9.03
CA LEU A 82 -4.39 -2.70 -7.88
C LEU A 82 -4.70 -1.23 -8.15
N ALA A 83 -4.27 -0.73 -9.32
CA ALA A 83 -4.53 0.65 -9.72
C ALA A 83 -6.03 0.93 -9.87
N THR A 84 -6.80 0.03 -10.48
CA THR A 84 -8.26 0.19 -10.57
C THR A 84 -8.94 0.19 -9.21
N THR A 85 -8.56 -0.73 -8.30
CA THR A 85 -9.14 -0.78 -6.95
C THR A 85 -8.83 0.49 -6.17
N VAL A 86 -7.57 0.94 -6.12
CA VAL A 86 -7.19 2.15 -5.38
C VAL A 86 -7.78 3.41 -6.02
N ALA A 87 -7.96 3.46 -7.34
CA ALA A 87 -8.65 4.57 -8.01
C ALA A 87 -10.11 4.67 -7.57
N ALA A 88 -10.81 3.53 -7.56
CA ALA A 88 -12.20 3.45 -7.10
C ALA A 88 -12.34 3.84 -5.62
N MET A 89 -11.45 3.33 -4.77
CA MET A 89 -11.40 3.70 -3.35
C MET A 89 -11.27 5.21 -3.15
N ARG A 90 -10.45 5.88 -3.97
CA ARG A 90 -10.15 7.31 -3.83
C ARG A 90 -11.10 8.23 -4.62
N GLY A 91 -11.97 7.68 -5.47
CA GLY A 91 -12.78 8.45 -6.40
C GLY A 91 -11.97 9.27 -7.42
N VAL A 92 -10.86 8.72 -7.92
CA VAL A 92 -10.02 9.39 -8.93
C VAL A 92 -10.12 8.70 -10.29
N ASP A 93 -9.94 9.47 -11.37
CA ASP A 93 -9.98 8.94 -12.74
C ASP A 93 -8.77 8.04 -13.04
N TYR A 94 -9.04 6.91 -13.71
CA TYR A 94 -8.06 5.89 -14.08
C TYR A 94 -8.05 5.62 -15.58
#